data_AF-A0A9D8RNZ4-F1
#
_entry.id   AF-A0A9D8RNZ4-F1
#
_cell.length_a   1.000
_cell.length_b   1.000
_cell.length_c   1.000
_cell.angle_alpha   90.00
_cell.angle_beta   90.00
_cell.angle_gamma   90.00
#
_symmetry.space_group_name_H-M   'P 1'
#
loop_
_entity.id
_entity.type
_entity.pdbx_description
1 polymer ?
#
loop_
_entity_poly.entity_id
_entity_poly.type
_entity_poly.pdbx_seq_one_letter_code
_entity_poly.pdbx_strand_id
1 'polypeptide(L)'
;MKKALAGLLVLPFLFACSPSVKRVETNLVKDVGGGWNDTDAQMVAQEMITDCLQSGWYSKFTTRYGKEPTVIVGTVTNNTMEHINTAVFIEEMQRALINSAKVDFVASASERGEIRTERLEQDEFASEATRKAFGKEVGADYMLSGVLNSVVDKAGSKALVFYQVNLKLINIETNQIVWNGQKQIKKYVKRSKTTW
;
A
#
# COMPACT_ATOMS: atom_id res chain seq x y z
N MET A 1 -77.86 -15.07 24.42
CA MET A 1 -76.68 -15.84 24.89
C MET A 1 -75.48 -15.46 24.04
N LYS A 2 -74.49 -14.78 24.64
CA LYS A 2 -73.31 -14.22 23.95
C LYS A 2 -72.25 -15.33 23.81
N LYS A 3 -71.72 -15.56 22.60
CA LYS A 3 -70.51 -16.38 22.39
C LYS A 3 -69.34 -15.43 22.13
N ALA A 4 -68.40 -15.39 23.06
CA ALA A 4 -67.11 -14.72 22.90
C ALA A 4 -66.14 -15.69 22.24
N LEU A 5 -65.59 -15.34 21.08
CA LEU A 5 -64.42 -16.00 20.50
C LEU A 5 -63.22 -15.09 20.74
N ALA A 6 -62.29 -15.55 21.57
CA ALA A 6 -61.04 -14.87 21.87
C ALA A 6 -60.08 -15.02 20.68
N GLY A 7 -59.61 -13.89 20.13
CA GLY A 7 -58.59 -13.85 19.09
C GLY A 7 -57.19 -14.05 19.66
N LEU A 8 -56.47 -15.04 19.14
CA LEU A 8 -55.05 -15.28 19.45
C LEU A 8 -54.19 -14.35 18.58
N LEU A 9 -53.61 -13.32 19.19
CA LEU A 9 -52.69 -12.38 18.53
C LEU A 9 -51.30 -13.02 18.42
N VAL A 10 -50.91 -13.47 17.23
CA VAL A 10 -49.56 -13.98 16.93
C VAL A 10 -48.67 -12.79 16.53
N LEU A 11 -47.76 -12.39 17.42
CA LEU A 11 -46.73 -11.38 17.18
C LEU A 11 -45.57 -11.99 16.37
N PRO A 12 -45.19 -11.42 15.20
CA PRO A 12 -44.01 -11.87 14.48
C PRO A 12 -42.75 -11.27 15.13
N PHE A 13 -41.88 -12.12 15.69
CA PHE A 13 -40.53 -11.73 16.08
C PHE A 13 -39.69 -11.47 14.83
N LEU A 14 -39.53 -10.20 14.47
CA LEU A 14 -38.55 -9.78 13.46
C LEU A 14 -37.15 -9.86 14.09
N PHE A 15 -36.41 -10.92 13.80
CA PHE A 15 -34.98 -10.99 14.06
C PHE A 15 -34.26 -10.01 13.12
N ALA A 16 -34.06 -8.78 13.59
CA ALA A 16 -33.17 -7.82 12.95
C ALA A 16 -31.72 -8.29 13.11
N CYS A 17 -31.15 -8.87 12.06
CA CYS A 17 -29.72 -9.20 12.01
C CYS A 17 -28.95 -7.89 11.82
N SER A 18 -28.46 -7.31 12.92
CA SER A 18 -27.57 -6.17 12.87
C SER A 18 -26.15 -6.65 12.51
N PRO A 19 -25.46 -6.04 11.52
CA PRO A 19 -24.10 -6.43 11.19
C PRO A 19 -23.18 -6.22 12.40
N SER A 20 -22.54 -7.29 12.87
CA SER A 20 -21.60 -7.23 13.99
C SER A 20 -20.27 -6.65 13.49
N VAL A 21 -20.08 -5.34 13.67
CA VAL A 21 -18.79 -4.68 13.42
C VAL A 21 -17.87 -4.95 14.61
N LYS A 22 -17.05 -6.00 14.52
CA LYS A 22 -15.95 -6.22 15.46
C LYS A 22 -14.72 -5.50 14.94
N ARG A 23 -14.24 -4.50 15.68
CA ARG A 23 -12.88 -3.97 15.49
C ARG A 23 -11.91 -5.07 15.90
N VAL A 24 -11.11 -5.52 14.95
CA VAL A 24 -10.04 -6.51 15.19
C VAL A 24 -8.73 -5.74 15.27
N GLU A 25 -7.80 -6.21 16.10
CA GLU A 25 -6.45 -5.66 16.15
C GLU A 25 -5.78 -5.81 14.78
N THR A 26 -5.13 -4.74 14.31
CA THR A 26 -4.49 -4.65 12.99
C THR A 26 -3.39 -5.69 12.76
N ASN A 27 -2.79 -6.23 13.82
CA ASN A 27 -1.75 -7.26 13.73
C ASN A 27 -2.30 -8.69 13.60
N LEU A 28 -3.63 -8.87 13.64
CA LEU A 28 -4.25 -10.18 13.51
C LEU A 28 -4.43 -10.53 12.03
N VAL A 29 -3.55 -11.37 11.47
CA VAL A 29 -3.66 -11.85 10.08
C VAL A 29 -4.91 -12.71 9.94
N LYS A 30 -6.00 -12.08 9.47
CA LYS A 30 -7.26 -12.78 9.17
C LYS A 30 -7.54 -12.71 7.69
N ASP A 31 -7.06 -13.72 6.97
CA ASP A 31 -7.33 -13.89 5.53
C ASP A 31 -8.77 -14.35 5.31
N VAL A 32 -9.71 -13.40 5.30
CA VAL A 32 -11.14 -13.70 5.09
C VAL A 32 -11.43 -14.07 3.62
N GLY A 33 -10.79 -13.39 2.66
CA GLY A 33 -11.04 -13.56 1.23
C GLY A 33 -9.97 -14.35 0.47
N GLY A 34 -8.79 -14.54 1.08
CA GLY A 34 -7.61 -15.12 0.42
C GLY A 34 -7.02 -14.28 -0.72
N GLY A 35 -7.49 -13.05 -0.89
CA GLY A 35 -6.96 -12.03 -1.82
C GLY A 35 -5.73 -11.31 -1.25
N TRP A 36 -5.27 -10.30 -1.97
CA TRP A 36 -4.21 -9.42 -1.48
C TRP A 36 -4.74 -8.58 -0.30
N ASN A 37 -3.95 -8.45 0.76
CA ASN A 37 -4.31 -7.64 1.92
C ASN A 37 -3.16 -6.75 2.40
N ASP A 38 -3.44 -6.00 3.46
CA ASP A 38 -2.52 -5.11 4.17
C ASP A 38 -1.29 -5.86 4.70
N THR A 39 -1.48 -7.06 5.25
CA THR A 39 -0.38 -7.90 5.73
C THR A 39 0.57 -8.30 4.58
N ASP A 40 0.04 -8.71 3.43
CA ASP A 40 0.85 -9.01 2.25
C ASP A 40 1.61 -7.77 1.78
N ALA A 41 0.93 -6.61 1.73
CA ALA A 41 1.54 -5.36 1.31
C ALA A 41 2.71 -4.98 2.21
N GLN A 42 2.52 -5.03 3.53
CA GLN A 42 3.56 -4.73 4.51
C GLN A 42 4.75 -5.70 4.38
N MET A 43 4.48 -7.01 4.29
CA MET A 43 5.52 -8.04 4.19
C MET A 43 6.35 -7.87 2.91
N VAL A 44 5.68 -7.71 1.77
CA VAL A 44 6.36 -7.52 0.49
C VAL A 44 7.15 -6.23 0.48
N ALA A 45 6.58 -5.13 0.97
CA ALA A 45 7.28 -3.85 1.02
C ALA A 45 8.56 -3.96 1.86
N GLN A 46 8.46 -4.50 3.08
CA GLN A 46 9.60 -4.61 3.98
C GLN A 46 10.74 -5.45 3.38
N GLU A 47 10.41 -6.61 2.80
CA GLU A 47 11.41 -7.50 2.20
C GLU A 47 12.06 -6.87 0.97
N MET A 48 11.26 -6.29 0.08
CA MET A 48 11.75 -5.69 -1.16
C MET A 48 12.60 -4.45 -0.92
N ILE A 49 12.21 -3.60 0.04
CA ILE A 49 13.02 -2.43 0.42
C ILE A 49 14.32 -2.88 1.09
N THR A 50 14.27 -3.90 1.94
CA THR A 50 15.47 -4.46 2.57
C THR A 50 16.44 -5.00 1.52
N ASP A 51 15.96 -5.80 0.55
CA ASP A 51 16.76 -6.31 -0.56
C ASP A 51 17.35 -5.17 -1.42
N CYS A 52 16.54 -4.17 -1.75
CA CYS A 52 16.98 -3.00 -2.49
C CYS A 52 18.15 -2.30 -1.80
N LEU A 53 18.04 -2.00 -0.50
CA LEU A 53 19.06 -1.27 0.26
C LEU A 53 20.30 -2.11 0.61
N GLN A 54 20.19 -3.44 0.55
CA GLN A 54 21.33 -4.35 0.69
C GLN A 54 22.09 -4.54 -0.63
N SER A 55 21.49 -4.16 -1.75
CA SER A 55 22.11 -4.28 -3.06
C SER A 55 23.29 -3.30 -3.26
N GLY A 56 24.21 -3.66 -4.15
CA GLY A 56 25.47 -2.96 -4.33
C GLY A 56 25.36 -1.52 -4.86
N TRP A 57 24.22 -1.10 -5.41
CA TRP A 57 24.03 0.29 -5.84
C TRP A 57 24.11 1.27 -4.66
N TYR A 58 23.58 0.88 -3.49
CA TYR A 58 23.54 1.72 -2.31
C TYR A 58 24.97 2.01 -1.82
N SER A 59 25.77 0.97 -1.62
CA SER A 59 27.18 1.11 -1.23
C SER A 59 28.01 1.89 -2.26
N LYS A 60 27.75 1.69 -3.56
CA LYS A 60 28.42 2.47 -4.63
C LYS A 60 28.06 3.95 -4.56
N PHE A 61 26.80 4.28 -4.26
CA PHE A 61 26.36 5.67 -4.13
C PHE A 61 26.98 6.34 -2.93
N THR A 62 26.88 5.73 -1.74
CA THR A 62 27.41 6.32 -0.51
C THR A 62 28.92 6.47 -0.56
N THR A 63 29.65 5.51 -1.15
CA THR A 63 31.10 5.61 -1.37
C THR A 63 31.47 6.75 -2.33
N ARG A 64 30.65 7.00 -3.36
CA ARG A 64 30.94 8.01 -4.39
C ARG A 64 30.62 9.43 -3.92
N TYR A 65 29.50 9.62 -3.23
CA TYR A 65 28.96 10.95 -2.91
C TYR A 65 29.07 11.31 -1.42
N GLY A 66 29.38 10.36 -0.54
CA GLY A 66 29.54 10.61 0.89
C GLY A 66 28.26 11.05 1.61
N LYS A 67 27.08 10.78 1.03
CA LYS A 67 25.76 11.12 1.57
C LYS A 67 24.76 10.01 1.28
N GLU A 68 23.63 10.04 1.98
CA GLU A 68 22.50 9.14 1.68
C GLU A 68 21.84 9.51 0.34
N PRO A 69 21.36 8.52 -0.44
CA PRO A 69 20.65 8.78 -1.67
C PRO A 69 19.25 9.31 -1.39
N THR A 70 18.82 10.29 -2.19
CA THR A 70 17.44 10.75 -2.16
C THR A 70 16.58 9.89 -3.09
N VAL A 71 15.52 9.28 -2.55
CA VAL A 71 14.63 8.37 -3.28
C VAL A 71 13.20 8.90 -3.26
N ILE A 72 12.50 8.75 -4.39
CA ILE A 72 11.06 8.95 -4.51
C ILE A 72 10.37 7.63 -4.85
N VAL A 73 9.22 7.36 -4.24
CA VAL A 73 8.34 6.25 -4.65
C VAL A 73 7.41 6.79 -5.73
N GLY A 74 7.55 6.23 -6.92
CA GLY A 74 6.69 6.49 -8.06
C GLY A 74 5.41 5.64 -8.02
N THR A 75 4.74 5.57 -9.16
CA THR A 75 3.49 4.82 -9.30
C THR A 75 3.75 3.32 -9.21
N VAL A 76 2.83 2.62 -8.53
CA VAL A 76 2.69 1.16 -8.63
C VAL A 76 1.52 0.84 -9.53
N THR A 77 1.79 0.19 -10.66
CA THR A 77 0.75 -0.25 -11.60
C THR A 77 0.12 -1.55 -11.13
N ASN A 78 -1.21 -1.59 -11.07
CA ASN A 78 -1.97 -2.81 -10.81
C ASN A 78 -2.37 -3.49 -12.13
N ASN A 79 -1.74 -4.61 -12.44
CA ASN A 79 -2.05 -5.50 -13.57
C ASN A 79 -2.75 -6.80 -13.11
N THR A 80 -3.33 -6.80 -11.91
CA THR A 80 -4.08 -7.94 -11.40
C THR A 80 -5.52 -7.92 -11.92
N MET A 81 -6.20 -9.05 -11.80
CA MET A 81 -7.65 -9.14 -12.04
C MET A 81 -8.49 -8.61 -10.86
N GLU A 82 -7.83 -8.04 -9.84
CA GLU A 82 -8.38 -7.58 -8.57
C GLU A 82 -8.26 -6.06 -8.45
N HIS A 83 -9.23 -5.42 -7.82
CA HIS A 83 -9.07 -4.03 -7.40
C HIS A 83 -8.20 -3.97 -6.14
N ILE A 84 -6.89 -3.85 -6.33
CA ILE A 84 -5.92 -3.69 -5.26
C ILE A 84 -5.70 -2.20 -5.01
N ASN A 85 -5.83 -1.78 -3.75
CA ASN A 85 -5.45 -0.43 -3.35
C ASN A 85 -3.92 -0.32 -3.30
N THR A 86 -3.32 0.12 -4.41
CA THR A 86 -1.87 0.29 -4.51
C THR A 86 -1.33 1.41 -3.64
N ALA A 87 -2.17 2.35 -3.19
CA ALA A 87 -1.74 3.42 -2.26
C ALA A 87 -1.31 2.85 -0.91
N VAL A 88 -1.99 1.81 -0.40
CA VAL A 88 -1.57 1.11 0.82
C VAL A 88 -0.18 0.51 0.65
N PHE A 89 0.07 -0.13 -0.49
CA PHE A 89 1.38 -0.72 -0.76
C PHE A 89 2.48 0.33 -0.94
N ILE A 90 2.18 1.47 -1.57
CA ILE A 90 3.09 2.62 -1.67
C ILE A 90 3.45 3.14 -0.27
N GLU A 91 2.46 3.34 0.60
CA GLU A 91 2.65 3.81 1.97
C GLU A 91 3.53 2.85 2.78
N GLU A 92 3.33 1.53 2.65
CA GLU A 92 4.18 0.55 3.33
C GLU A 92 5.64 0.59 2.82
N MET A 93 5.86 0.82 1.52
CA MET A 93 7.22 1.02 0.98
C MET A 93 7.85 2.31 1.50
N GLN A 94 7.09 3.41 1.57
CA GLN A 94 7.55 4.67 2.15
C GLN A 94 7.96 4.50 3.61
N ARG A 95 7.11 3.82 4.40
CA ARG A 95 7.39 3.50 5.79
C ARG A 95 8.65 2.65 5.93
N ALA A 96 8.81 1.61 5.12
CA ALA A 96 10.00 0.76 5.14
C ALA A 96 11.28 1.53 4.78
N LEU A 97 11.22 2.45 3.81
CA LEU A 97 12.34 3.32 3.44
C LEU A 97 12.72 4.27 4.57
N ILE A 98 11.75 4.95 5.18
CA ILE A 98 11.98 5.86 6.32
C ILE A 98 12.56 5.11 7.51
N ASN A 99 11.98 3.96 7.86
CA ASN A 99 12.44 3.13 8.99
C ASN A 99 13.84 2.54 8.77
N SER A 100 14.30 2.44 7.52
CA SER A 100 15.64 1.95 7.22
C SER A 100 16.73 2.92 7.67
N ALA A 101 16.42 4.22 7.80
CA ALA A 101 17.36 5.32 8.08
C ALA A 101 18.57 5.38 7.11
N LYS A 102 18.44 4.79 5.91
CA LYS A 102 19.49 4.70 4.89
C LYS A 102 19.22 5.57 3.66
N VAL A 103 18.08 6.25 3.59
CA VAL A 103 17.72 7.05 2.43
C VAL A 103 17.03 8.32 2.90
N ASP A 104 17.25 9.39 2.15
CA ASP A 104 16.39 10.56 2.24
C ASP A 104 15.18 10.31 1.34
N PHE A 105 13.98 10.47 1.89
CA PHE A 105 12.75 10.25 1.15
C PHE A 105 12.06 11.57 0.84
N VAL A 106 11.69 11.78 -0.43
CA VAL A 106 10.95 12.98 -0.86
C VAL A 106 9.49 12.66 -1.14
N ALA A 107 8.65 13.67 -0.90
CA ALA A 107 7.22 13.62 -1.15
C ALA A 107 6.92 13.19 -2.60
N SER A 108 5.87 12.38 -2.74
CA SER A 108 5.33 11.92 -4.02
C SER A 108 4.87 13.08 -4.89
N ALA A 109 4.57 12.79 -6.16
CA ALA A 109 4.09 13.82 -7.09
C ALA A 109 2.79 14.50 -6.61
N SER A 110 1.88 13.77 -5.98
CA SER A 110 0.63 14.29 -5.42
C SER A 110 0.88 15.19 -4.20
N GLU A 111 1.65 14.71 -3.23
CA GLU A 111 1.94 15.45 -1.99
C GLU A 111 2.70 16.76 -2.28
N ARG A 112 3.60 16.76 -3.27
CA ARG A 112 4.30 17.99 -3.68
C ARG A 112 3.34 19.08 -4.16
N GLY A 113 2.19 18.72 -4.73
CA GLY A 113 1.16 19.68 -5.11
C GLY A 113 0.64 20.45 -3.90
N GLU A 114 0.24 19.72 -2.85
CA GLU A 114 -0.29 20.29 -1.61
C GLU A 114 0.76 21.15 -0.90
N ILE A 115 2.02 20.69 -0.83
CA ILE A 115 3.12 21.45 -0.20
C ILE A 115 3.49 22.71 -1.01
N ARG A 116 3.29 22.71 -2.34
CA ARG A 116 3.48 23.91 -3.15
C ARG A 116 2.36 24.92 -2.93
N THR A 117 1.12 24.46 -2.77
CA THR A 117 -0.02 25.32 -2.40
C THR A 117 0.18 25.95 -1.04
N GLU A 118 0.56 25.18 -0.01
CA GLU A 118 0.91 25.70 1.32
C GLU A 118 2.00 26.77 1.25
N ARG A 119 3.03 26.58 0.41
CA ARG A 119 4.07 27.60 0.21
C ARG A 119 3.55 28.87 -0.47
N LEU A 120 2.55 28.77 -1.34
CA LEU A 120 1.90 29.95 -1.93
C LEU A 120 1.14 30.71 -0.84
N GLU A 121 0.41 30.00 0.02
CA GLU A 121 -0.30 30.61 1.16
C GLU A 121 0.67 31.25 2.16
N GLN A 122 1.82 30.62 2.42
CA GLN A 122 2.87 31.25 3.24
C GLN A 122 3.42 32.54 2.62
N ASP A 123 3.42 32.67 1.30
CA ASP A 123 3.85 33.89 0.62
C ASP A 123 2.94 35.07 0.91
N GLU A 124 1.64 34.80 1.08
CA GLU A 124 0.60 35.80 1.35
C GLU A 124 0.38 36.04 2.85
N PHE A 125 0.45 34.99 3.68
CA PHE A 125 0.01 35.04 5.08
C PHE A 125 1.10 34.83 6.13
N ALA A 126 2.24 34.20 5.79
CA ALA A 126 3.29 33.92 6.77
C ALA A 126 4.26 35.10 6.92
N SER A 127 4.87 35.22 8.11
CA SER A 127 5.92 36.19 8.37
C SER A 127 7.16 35.92 7.51
N GLU A 128 7.89 36.97 7.14
CA GLU A 128 9.13 36.84 6.35
C GLU A 128 10.17 35.91 7.01
N ALA A 129 10.24 35.89 8.34
CA ALA A 129 11.19 35.07 9.09
C ALA A 129 10.90 33.55 9.00
N THR A 130 9.64 33.16 8.77
CA THR A 130 9.23 31.74 8.78
C THR A 130 8.88 31.19 7.40
N ARG A 131 8.51 32.06 6.46
CA ARG A 131 8.14 31.71 5.08
C ARG A 131 9.23 30.88 4.39
N LYS A 132 8.83 29.83 3.69
CA LYS A 132 9.74 28.99 2.88
C LYS A 132 9.77 29.43 1.42
N ALA A 133 10.97 29.52 0.86
CA ALA A 133 11.17 29.91 -0.53
C ALA A 133 10.82 28.79 -1.53
N PHE A 134 10.35 29.18 -2.71
CA PHE A 134 10.22 28.30 -3.87
C PHE A 134 11.59 27.88 -4.43
N GLY A 135 11.62 26.78 -5.17
CA GLY A 135 12.85 26.28 -5.83
C GLY A 135 13.88 25.64 -4.89
N LYS A 136 13.51 25.38 -3.63
CA LYS A 136 14.36 24.70 -2.63
C LYS A 136 13.91 23.25 -2.35
N GLU A 137 13.15 22.65 -3.27
CA GLU A 137 12.78 21.24 -3.17
C GLU A 137 14.02 20.36 -3.36
N VAL A 138 14.15 19.33 -2.52
CA VAL A 138 15.20 18.33 -2.69
C VAL A 138 14.85 17.48 -3.91
N GLY A 139 15.79 17.40 -4.87
CA GLY A 139 15.66 16.53 -6.03
C GLY A 139 15.96 15.08 -5.66
N ALA A 140 15.13 14.14 -6.10
CA ALA A 140 15.44 12.72 -5.97
C ALA A 140 16.57 12.32 -6.93
N ASP A 141 17.50 11.49 -6.44
CA ASP A 141 18.53 10.83 -7.24
C ASP A 141 17.96 9.59 -7.96
N TYR A 142 17.03 8.89 -7.28
CA TYR A 142 16.42 7.66 -7.78
C TYR A 142 14.90 7.65 -7.63
N MET A 143 14.23 6.98 -8.57
CA MET A 143 12.81 6.68 -8.50
C MET A 143 12.60 5.17 -8.36
N LEU A 144 11.88 4.78 -7.31
CA LEU A 144 11.38 3.42 -7.14
C LEU A 144 10.03 3.30 -7.87
N SER A 145 9.92 2.36 -8.79
CA SER A 145 8.69 2.07 -9.54
C SER A 145 8.27 0.62 -9.34
N GLY A 146 6.97 0.34 -9.46
CA GLY A 146 6.46 -1.00 -9.19
C GLY A 146 5.36 -1.45 -10.14
N VAL A 147 5.27 -2.77 -10.32
CA VAL A 147 4.16 -3.43 -11.02
C VAL A 147 3.72 -4.65 -10.22
N LEU A 148 2.42 -4.72 -9.96
CA LEU A 148 1.77 -5.82 -9.28
C LEU A 148 0.96 -6.64 -10.29
N ASN A 149 1.28 -7.92 -10.42
CA ASN A 149 0.61 -8.86 -11.35
C ASN A 149 -0.03 -10.00 -10.55
N SER A 150 -1.10 -10.59 -11.09
CA SER A 150 -1.68 -11.80 -10.50
C SER A 150 -2.11 -12.80 -11.56
N VAL A 151 -2.07 -14.07 -11.17
CA VAL A 151 -2.61 -15.19 -11.94
C VAL A 151 -3.51 -15.99 -11.01
N VAL A 152 -4.74 -16.21 -11.46
CA VAL A 152 -5.76 -16.88 -10.66
C VAL A 152 -6.16 -18.18 -11.36
N ASP A 153 -5.97 -19.29 -10.66
CA ASP A 153 -6.42 -20.62 -11.10
C ASP A 153 -7.54 -21.10 -10.18
N LYS A 154 -8.68 -21.51 -10.75
CA LYS A 154 -9.87 -21.91 -9.99
C LYS A 154 -10.38 -23.24 -10.49
N ALA A 155 -10.58 -24.18 -9.57
CA ALA A 155 -11.20 -25.48 -9.84
C ALA A 155 -12.18 -25.83 -8.70
N GLY A 156 -13.48 -25.78 -8.99
CA GLY A 156 -14.54 -26.08 -8.02
C GLY A 156 -14.50 -25.14 -6.81
N SER A 157 -14.37 -25.70 -5.60
CA SER A 157 -14.27 -24.94 -4.34
C SER A 157 -12.84 -24.53 -3.94
N LYS A 158 -11.87 -24.78 -4.82
CA LYS A 158 -10.45 -24.47 -4.63
C LYS A 158 -10.04 -23.35 -5.57
N ALA A 159 -9.27 -22.40 -5.05
CA ALA A 159 -8.62 -21.38 -5.85
C ALA A 159 -7.15 -21.29 -5.45
N LEU A 160 -6.27 -21.14 -6.44
CA LEU A 160 -4.87 -20.78 -6.26
C LEU A 160 -4.68 -19.38 -6.83
N VAL A 161 -4.23 -18.46 -5.99
CA VAL A 161 -3.93 -17.09 -6.41
C VAL A 161 -2.44 -16.87 -6.30
N PHE A 162 -1.82 -16.51 -7.41
CA PHE A 162 -0.41 -16.15 -7.47
C PHE A 162 -0.30 -14.65 -7.67
N TYR A 163 0.47 -13.99 -6.81
CA TYR A 163 0.84 -12.59 -6.93
C TYR A 163 2.32 -12.47 -7.23
N GLN A 164 2.67 -11.55 -8.11
CA GLN A 164 4.04 -11.18 -8.42
C GLN A 164 4.19 -9.68 -8.36
N VAL A 165 5.09 -9.22 -7.49
CA VAL A 165 5.47 -7.81 -7.36
C VAL A 165 6.85 -7.64 -7.95
N ASN A 166 6.98 -6.77 -8.94
CA ASN A 166 8.25 -6.39 -9.52
C ASN A 166 8.51 -4.93 -9.17
N LEU A 167 9.65 -4.62 -8.57
CA LEU A 167 10.06 -3.25 -8.27
C LEU A 167 11.39 -2.95 -8.97
N LYS A 168 11.54 -1.71 -9.44
CA LYS A 168 12.74 -1.22 -10.09
C LYS A 168 13.16 0.11 -9.49
N LEU A 169 14.44 0.23 -9.18
CA LEU A 169 15.06 1.49 -8.81
C LEU A 169 15.78 2.07 -10.03
N ILE A 170 15.38 3.26 -10.43
CA ILE A 170 15.82 3.92 -11.66
C ILE A 170 16.56 5.21 -11.29
N ASN A 171 17.76 5.41 -11.81
CA ASN A 171 18.46 6.68 -11.69
C ASN A 171 17.74 7.74 -12.54
N ILE A 172 17.35 8.86 -11.93
CA ILE A 172 16.53 9.88 -12.58
C ILE A 172 17.30 10.63 -13.68
N GLU A 173 18.60 10.82 -13.51
CA GLU A 173 19.44 11.54 -14.47
C GLU A 173 19.74 10.69 -15.71
N THR A 174 20.07 9.41 -15.53
CA THR A 174 20.58 8.54 -16.60
C THR A 174 19.55 7.52 -17.13
N ASN A 175 18.38 7.42 -16.50
CA ASN A 175 17.36 6.40 -16.75
C ASN A 175 17.86 4.95 -16.58
N GLN A 176 18.99 4.74 -15.90
CA GLN A 176 19.53 3.41 -15.66
C GLN A 176 18.79 2.71 -14.53
N ILE A 177 18.37 1.46 -14.77
CA ILE A 177 17.87 0.58 -13.71
C ILE A 177 19.07 0.09 -12.91
N VAL A 178 19.20 0.55 -11.66
CA VAL A 178 20.30 0.20 -10.76
C VAL A 178 19.98 -0.98 -9.84
N TRP A 179 18.68 -1.27 -9.67
CA TRP A 179 18.19 -2.44 -8.96
C TRP A 179 16.84 -2.87 -9.55
N ASN A 180 16.62 -4.18 -9.60
CA ASN A 180 15.39 -4.81 -10.07
C ASN A 180 15.12 -6.03 -9.21
N GLY A 181 14.11 -5.92 -8.34
CA GLY A 181 13.72 -6.97 -7.42
C GLY A 181 12.35 -7.55 -7.77
N GLN A 182 12.15 -8.80 -7.36
CA GLN A 182 10.89 -9.51 -7.56
C GLN A 182 10.52 -10.29 -6.31
N LYS A 183 9.26 -10.16 -5.90
CA LYS A 183 8.66 -11.01 -4.87
C LYS A 183 7.44 -11.73 -5.40
N GLN A 184 7.29 -12.99 -5.00
CA GLN A 184 6.16 -13.84 -5.38
C GLN A 184 5.44 -14.32 -4.12
N ILE A 185 4.12 -14.30 -4.17
CA ILE A 185 3.24 -14.85 -3.13
C ILE A 185 2.28 -15.81 -3.81
N LYS A 186 2.08 -16.99 -3.22
CA LYS A 186 1.10 -17.97 -3.68
C LYS A 186 0.16 -18.31 -2.54
N LYS A 187 -1.13 -18.00 -2.71
CA LYS A 187 -2.19 -18.26 -1.75
C LYS A 187 -3.09 -19.38 -2.25
N TYR A 188 -3.34 -20.37 -1.39
CA TYR A 188 -4.32 -21.42 -1.65
C TYR A 188 -5.58 -21.17 -0.83
N VAL A 189 -6.71 -21.04 -1.51
CA VAL A 189 -8.00 -20.72 -0.91
C VAL A 189 -8.94 -21.91 -1.09
N LYS A 190 -9.46 -22.42 0.02
CA LYS A 190 -10.52 -23.44 0.04
C LYS A 190 -11.78 -22.81 0.60
N ARG A 191 -12.81 -22.63 -0.23
CA ARG A 191 -14.12 -22.16 0.24
C ARG A 191 -14.92 -23.34 0.77
N SER A 192 -15.44 -23.24 2.00
CA SER A 192 -16.48 -24.16 2.47
C SER A 192 -17.80 -23.83 1.77
N LYS A 193 -18.66 -24.83 1.54
CA LYS A 193 -19.94 -24.68 0.82
C LYS A 193 -21.01 -23.89 1.60
N THR A 194 -20.69 -23.30 2.74
CA THR A 194 -21.68 -22.61 3.57
C THR A 194 -21.76 -21.16 3.13
N THR A 195 -22.75 -20.90 2.28
CA THR A 195 -23.12 -19.58 1.76
C THR A 195 -23.83 -18.76 2.83
N TRP A 196 -23.45 -17.47 2.90
CA TRP A 196 -24.07 -16.31 3.54
C TRP A 196 -24.25 -16.30 5.06
#